data_AF-A0A2L2YHN5-F1
#
_entry.id   AF-A0A2L2YHN5-F1
#
_cell.length_a   1.000
_cell.length_b   1.000
_cell.length_c   1.000
_cell.angle_alpha   90.00
_cell.angle_beta   90.00
_cell.angle_gamma   90.00
#
_symmetry.space_group_name_H-M   'P 1'
#
loop_
_entity.id
_entity.type
_entity.pdbx_description
1 polymer ?
#
loop_
_entity_poly.entity_id
_entity_poly.type
_entity_poly.pdbx_seq_one_letter_code
_entity_poly.pdbx_strand_id
1 'polypeptide(L)'
;FTLSSTLVLALLCIPISNAAVERCFSILNIIKDKLRNKMSITTADAILRVPYELSNGCQNFVPTSSMLKMFNSENIYKSESIDENMLDI
;
A
#
# COMPACT_ATOMS: atom_id res chain seq x y z
N PHE A 1 -25.28 -7.14 30.04
CA PHE A 1 -24.37 -6.00 30.23
C PHE A 1 -23.24 -5.92 29.20
N THR A 2 -22.89 -6.97 28.45
CA THR A 2 -21.82 -6.92 27.43
C THR A 2 -22.28 -6.38 26.06
N LEU A 3 -23.55 -6.59 25.69
CA LEU A 3 -24.11 -6.13 24.41
C LEU A 3 -24.16 -4.59 24.28
N SER A 4 -24.41 -3.87 25.38
CA SER A 4 -24.41 -2.40 25.38
C SER A 4 -23.00 -1.84 25.15
N SER A 5 -21.97 -2.48 25.70
CA SER A 5 -20.58 -2.05 25.55
C SER A 5 -20.08 -2.19 24.10
N THR A 6 -20.45 -3.27 23.41
CA THR A 6 -20.01 -3.50 22.03
C THR A 6 -20.67 -2.53 21.06
N LEU A 7 -21.94 -2.20 21.26
CA LEU A 7 -22.66 -1.21 20.44
C LEU A 7 -22.10 0.20 20.63
N VAL A 8 -21.81 0.61 21.86
CA VAL A 8 -21.21 1.91 22.15
C VAL A 8 -19.82 2.02 21.52
N LEU A 9 -19.01 0.95 21.58
CA LEU A 9 -17.70 0.92 20.94
C LEU A 9 -17.82 1.00 19.41
N ALA A 10 -18.76 0.27 18.81
CA ALA A 10 -19.00 0.32 17.36
C ALA A 10 -19.41 1.73 16.91
N LEU A 11 -20.28 2.41 17.65
CA LEU A 11 -20.69 3.80 17.40
C LEU A 11 -19.52 4.78 17.50
N LEU A 12 -18.61 4.59 18.45
CA LEU A 12 -17.42 5.42 18.61
C LEU A 12 -16.36 5.17 17.52
N CYS A 13 -16.35 3.99 16.89
CA CYS A 13 -15.48 3.68 15.76
C CYS A 13 -15.98 4.25 14.43
N ILE A 14 -17.22 4.74 14.36
CA ILE A 14 -17.75 5.36 13.14
C ILE A 14 -17.09 6.74 12.99
N PRO A 15 -16.43 7.03 11.86
CA PRO A 15 -15.93 8.37 11.60
C PRO A 15 -17.12 9.33 11.42
N ILE A 16 -17.33 10.20 12.41
CA ILE A 16 -18.42 11.20 12.40
C ILE A 16 -18.13 12.33 11.39
N SER A 17 -16.86 12.52 11.02
CA SER A 17 -16.40 13.59 10.14
C SER A 17 -15.83 13.05 8.82
N ASN A 18 -16.07 13.79 7.74
CA ASN A 18 -15.48 13.52 6.43
C ASN A 18 -13.98 13.81 6.35
N ALA A 19 -13.39 14.42 7.39
CA ALA A 19 -11.97 14.78 7.43
C ALA A 19 -11.02 13.59 7.18
N ALA A 20 -11.38 12.39 7.64
CA ALA A 20 -10.59 11.18 7.40
C ALA A 20 -10.56 10.82 5.90
N VAL A 21 -11.71 10.91 5.24
CA VAL A 21 -11.86 10.62 3.81
C VAL A 21 -11.18 11.70 2.97
N GLU A 22 -11.32 12.98 3.34
CA GLU A 22 -10.62 14.11 2.69
C GLU A 22 -9.10 13.97 2.77
N ARG A 23 -8.57 13.53 3.92
CA ARG A 23 -7.15 13.22 4.07
C ARG A 23 -6.71 12.10 3.14
N CYS A 24 -7.47 11.01 3.04
CA CYS A 24 -7.18 9.93 2.10
C CYS A 24 -7.20 10.41 0.65
N PHE A 25 -8.18 11.25 0.27
CA PHE A 25 -8.27 11.82 -1.07
C PHE A 25 -7.14 12.79 -1.39
N SER A 26 -6.66 13.55 -0.41
CA SER A 26 -5.48 14.41 -0.56
C SER A 26 -4.23 13.58 -0.89
N ILE A 27 -4.00 12.48 -0.15
CA ILE A 27 -2.89 11.56 -0.40
C ILE A 27 -3.04 10.89 -1.78
N LEU A 28 -4.24 10.43 -2.13
CA LEU A 28 -4.55 9.89 -3.45
C LEU A 28 -4.29 10.90 -4.56
N ASN A 29 -4.63 12.17 -4.33
CA ASN A 29 -4.37 13.19 -5.32
C ASN A 29 -2.86 13.31 -5.54
N ILE A 30 -2.03 13.36 -4.49
CA ILE A 30 -0.56 13.39 -4.60
C ILE A 30 -0.02 12.16 -5.37
N ILE A 31 -0.53 10.95 -5.10
CA ILE A 31 -0.13 9.72 -5.81
C ILE A 31 -0.48 9.81 -7.32
N LYS A 32 -1.55 10.53 -7.67
CA LYS A 32 -2.07 10.66 -9.04
C LYS A 32 -1.66 11.96 -9.75
N ASP A 33 -1.17 12.97 -9.04
CA ASP A 33 -1.09 14.38 -9.48
C ASP A 33 -0.07 14.60 -10.61
N LYS A 34 0.98 13.76 -10.67
CA LYS A 34 1.95 13.88 -11.76
C LYS A 34 1.41 13.25 -13.04
N LEU A 35 0.89 14.13 -13.91
CA LEU A 35 0.63 13.95 -15.36
C LEU A 35 0.19 12.54 -15.79
N ARG A 36 -0.94 12.07 -15.26
CA ARG A 36 -1.62 10.84 -15.71
C ARG A 36 -0.76 9.59 -15.50
N ASN A 37 -0.29 9.40 -14.27
CA ASN A 37 0.16 8.09 -13.84
C ASN A 37 -0.98 7.07 -14.09
N LYS A 38 -0.87 6.23 -15.14
CA LYS A 38 -1.76 5.09 -15.41
C LYS A 38 -1.45 3.94 -14.43
N MET A 39 -1.27 4.28 -13.17
CA MET A 39 -1.03 3.31 -12.14
C MET A 39 -2.31 2.50 -11.95
N SER A 40 -2.16 1.18 -11.92
CA SER A 40 -3.27 0.29 -11.61
C SER A 40 -3.88 0.68 -10.26
N ILE A 41 -5.19 0.54 -10.14
CA ILE A 41 -5.92 0.78 -8.89
C ILE A 41 -5.33 -0.09 -7.77
N THR A 42 -4.93 -1.32 -8.10
CA THR A 42 -4.29 -2.25 -7.14
C THR A 42 -2.98 -1.70 -6.59
N THR A 43 -2.17 -1.06 -7.44
CA THR A 43 -0.90 -0.45 -7.03
C THR A 43 -1.14 0.83 -6.22
N ALA A 44 -2.13 1.65 -6.62
CA ALA A 44 -2.50 2.84 -5.85
C ALA A 44 -3.03 2.48 -4.45
N ASP A 45 -3.84 1.42 -4.33
CA ASP A 45 -4.31 0.89 -3.04
C ASP A 45 -3.14 0.39 -2.18
N ALA A 46 -2.22 -0.36 -2.77
CA ALA A 46 -1.03 -0.83 -2.06
C ALA A 46 -0.19 0.33 -1.50
N ILE A 47 0.01 1.39 -2.31
CA ILE A 47 0.76 2.58 -1.88
C ILE A 47 0.04 3.34 -0.77
N LEU A 48 -1.30 3.45 -0.84
CA LEU A 48 -2.09 4.08 0.23
C LEU A 48 -2.05 3.31 1.54
N ARG A 49 -1.92 1.99 1.48
CA ARG A 49 -1.89 1.13 2.66
C ARG A 49 -0.61 1.32 3.49
N VAL A 50 0.53 1.54 2.83
CA VAL A 50 1.83 1.74 3.49
C VAL A 50 1.80 2.81 4.59
N PRO A 51 1.39 4.07 4.34
CA PRO A 51 1.37 5.10 5.38
C PRO A 51 0.34 4.85 6.50
N TYR A 52 -0.68 4.02 6.24
CA TYR A 52 -1.68 3.66 7.26
C TYR A 52 -1.16 2.57 8.20
N GLU A 53 -0.50 1.56 7.64
CA GLU A 53 0.10 0.46 8.41
C GLU A 53 1.42 0.87 9.08
N LEU A 54 2.15 1.82 8.47
CA LEU A 54 3.46 2.29 8.92
C LEU A 54 3.38 3.73 9.42
N SER A 55 2.72 3.91 10.57
CA SER A 55 2.43 5.21 11.18
C SER A 55 3.67 6.08 11.46
N ASN A 56 4.83 5.47 11.68
CA ASN A 56 6.09 6.17 11.98
C ASN A 56 7.09 6.16 10.82
N GLY A 57 6.69 5.66 9.65
CA GLY A 57 7.58 5.46 8.50
C GLY A 57 8.72 4.46 8.75
N CYS A 58 9.66 4.39 7.80
CA CYS A 58 10.86 3.55 7.88
C CYS A 58 12.09 4.39 8.24
N GLN A 59 12.03 5.16 9.33
CA GLN A 59 13.12 6.09 9.69
C GLN A 59 14.40 5.38 10.15
N ASN A 60 14.27 4.23 10.80
CA ASN A 60 15.39 3.45 11.36
C ASN A 60 15.51 2.06 10.72
N PHE A 61 15.03 1.90 9.49
CA PHE A 61 15.12 0.62 8.81
C PHE A 61 16.57 0.29 8.49
N VAL A 62 17.12 -0.70 9.19
CA VAL A 62 18.46 -1.25 8.92
C VAL A 62 18.28 -2.59 8.21
N PRO A 63 18.69 -2.71 6.93
CA PRO A 63 18.54 -3.95 6.19
C PRO A 63 19.42 -5.06 6.79
N THR A 64 18.86 -6.26 6.93
CA THR A 64 19.60 -7.43 7.39
C THR A 64 20.60 -7.88 6.31
N SER A 65 21.72 -8.48 6.74
CA SER A 65 22.74 -9.03 5.82
C SER A 65 22.15 -10.02 4.79
N SER A 66 21.12 -10.79 5.16
CA SER A 66 20.39 -11.65 4.23
C SER A 66 19.70 -10.86 3.12
N MET A 67 19.06 -9.75 3.45
CA MET A 67 18.37 -8.88 2.50
C MET A 67 19.37 -8.27 1.50
N LEU A 68 20.51 -7.78 1.98
CA LEU A 68 21.58 -7.24 1.12
C LEU A 68 22.13 -8.28 0.14
N LYS A 69 22.27 -9.55 0.56
CA LYS A 69 22.72 -10.63 -0.32
C LYS A 69 21.73 -10.93 -1.45
N MET A 70 20.44 -10.66 -1.25
CA MET A 70 19.40 -10.81 -2.28
C MET A 70 19.42 -9.68 -3.31
N PHE A 71 20.08 -8.55 -3.03
CA PHE A 71 20.31 -7.45 -3.98
C PHE A 71 21.52 -7.74 -4.90
N ASN A 72 21.47 -8.85 -5.63
CA ASN A 72 22.45 -9.17 -6.66
C ASN A 72 21.83 -9.06 -8.06
N SER A 73 22.67 -8.85 -9.08
CA SER A 73 22.22 -8.63 -10.46
C SER A 73 21.44 -9.81 -11.03
N GLU A 74 21.80 -11.03 -10.63
CA GLU A 74 21.14 -12.26 -11.09
C GLU A 74 19.70 -12.38 -10.57
N ASN A 75 19.43 -11.87 -9.36
CA ASN A 75 18.10 -11.90 -8.75
C ASN A 75 17.26 -10.67 -9.12
N ILE A 76 17.87 -9.49 -9.25
CA ILE A 76 17.15 -8.24 -9.58
C ILE A 76 16.79 -8.17 -11.07
N TYR A 77 17.70 -8.56 -11.95
CA TYR A 77 17.52 -8.44 -13.40
C TYR A 77 17.22 -9.79 -14.05
N LYS A 78 16.70 -10.76 -13.28
CA LYS A 78 16.23 -12.01 -13.85
C LYS A 78 15.05 -11.71 -14.76
N SER A 79 15.32 -11.56 -16.06
CA SER A 79 14.26 -11.58 -17.06
C SER A 79 13.70 -12.99 -17.05
N GLU A 80 12.48 -13.16 -16.54
CA GLU A 80 11.69 -14.34 -16.88
C GLU A 80 11.57 -14.34 -18.40
N SER A 81 12.21 -15.30 -19.05
CA SER A 81 11.97 -15.58 -20.46
C SER A 81 10.49 -15.94 -20.55
N ILE A 82 9.69 -14.99 -21.01
CA ILE A 82 8.29 -15.23 -21.34
C ILE A 82 8.33 -16.31 -22.43
N ASP A 83 7.86 -17.51 -22.10
CA ASP A 83 7.66 -18.55 -23.10
C ASP A 83 6.68 -18.00 -24.14
N GLU A 84 7.16 -17.75 -25.37
CA GLU A 84 6.39 -17.19 -26.49
C GLU A 84 5.16 -18.04 -26.89
N ASN A 85 4.92 -19.18 -26.25
CA ASN A 85 3.79 -20.08 -26.49
C ASN A 85 2.50 -19.74 -25.72
N MET A 86 2.43 -18.61 -24.99
CA MET A 86 1.22 -18.19 -24.26
C MET A 86 0.65 -16.85 -24.79
N LEU A 87 0.64 -16.67 -26.12
CA LEU A 87 -0.08 -15.57 -26.79
C LEU A 87 -1.13 -16.03 -27.81
N ASP A 88 -1.42 -17.33 -27.93
CA ASP A 88 -2.47 -17.85 -28.81
C ASP A 88 -3.69 -18.36 -28.04
N ILE A 89 -4.51 -17.45 -27.47
CA ILE A 89 -5.97 -17.62 -27.29
C ILE A 89 -6.67 -16.25 -27.40
#